data_AF-A0A938H6F0-F1
#
_entry.id   AF-A0A938H6F0-F1
#
_cell.length_a   1.000
_cell.length_b   1.000
_cell.length_c   1.000
_cell.angle_alpha   90.00
_cell.angle_beta   90.00
_cell.angle_gamma   90.00
#
_symmetry.space_group_name_H-M   'P 1'
#
loop_
_entity.id
_entity.type
_entity.pdbx_description
1 polymer ?
#
loop_
_entity_poly.entity_id
_entity_poly.type
_entity_poly.pdbx_seq_one_letter_code
_entity_poly.pdbx_strand_id
1 'polypeptide(L)'
;RHGVGIGAVAVAWVLAQSGVGAVIAGARNASHLADTVAGATLQLTEADQAAIDAFLAESPVPSGDVYELERDRDGRHGRIMRYNLNAPRSGRTPPAAAGRTDTPPA
;
A
#
# COMPACT_ATOMS: atom_id res chain seq x y z
N ARG A 1 20.11 17.33 4.07
CA ARG A 1 21.03 16.38 4.72
C ARG A 1 21.56 15.34 3.73
N HIS A 2 20.72 14.66 2.94
CA HIS A 2 21.14 13.49 2.15
C HIS A 2 21.34 13.68 0.64
N GLY A 3 21.00 14.85 0.08
CA GLY A 3 21.18 15.13 -1.37
C GLY A 3 20.30 14.31 -2.31
N VAL A 4 19.28 13.61 -1.78
CA VAL A 4 18.34 12.77 -2.52
C VAL A 4 16.91 13.32 -2.41
N GLY A 5 16.03 12.87 -3.30
CA GLY A 5 14.60 13.21 -3.26
C GLY A 5 13.83 12.55 -2.10
N ILE A 6 12.63 13.06 -1.82
CA ILE A 6 11.77 12.56 -0.73
C ILE A 6 11.38 11.08 -0.89
N GLY A 7 11.23 10.60 -2.13
CA GLY A 7 10.95 9.19 -2.41
C GLY A 7 12.05 8.26 -1.91
N ALA A 8 13.32 8.65 -2.08
CA ALA A 8 14.45 7.88 -1.58
C ALA A 8 14.48 7.85 -0.05
N VAL A 9 14.19 8.97 0.61
CA VAL A 9 14.07 9.04 2.08
C VAL A 9 12.92 8.15 2.58
N ALA A 10 11.78 8.15 1.91
CA ALA A 10 10.64 7.31 2.26
C ALA A 10 10.97 5.81 2.13
N VAL A 11 11.64 5.41 1.04
CA VAL A 11 12.11 4.02 0.87
C VAL A 11 13.06 3.62 1.99
N ALA A 12 14.05 4.46 2.31
CA ALA A 12 15.01 4.19 3.38
C ALA A 12 14.33 4.05 4.74
N TRP A 13 13.35 4.93 5.05
CA TRP A 13 12.61 4.86 6.31
C TRP A 13 11.77 3.59 6.42
N VAL A 14 11.10 3.16 5.34
CA VAL A 14 10.32 1.92 5.33
C VAL A 14 11.22 0.71 5.53
N LEU A 15 12.37 0.65 4.85
CA LEU A 15 13.35 -0.45 4.99
C LEU A 15 13.98 -0.51 6.39
N ALA A 16 14.02 0.59 7.14
CA ALA A 16 14.52 0.62 8.51
C ALA A 16 13.52 0.08 9.54
N GLN A 17 12.25 -0.13 9.17
CA GLN A 17 11.23 -0.60 10.10
C GLN A 17 11.39 -2.08 10.45
N SER A 18 11.09 -2.43 11.70
CA SER A 18 11.13 -3.81 12.16
C SER A 18 10.14 -4.69 11.37
N GLY A 19 10.63 -5.83 10.88
CA GLY A 19 9.83 -6.78 10.09
C GLY A 19 9.71 -6.45 8.61
N VAL A 20 10.28 -5.35 8.12
CA VAL A 20 10.29 -5.02 6.69
C VAL A 20 11.52 -5.62 6.02
N GLY A 21 11.30 -6.55 5.08
CA GLY A 21 12.39 -7.16 4.29
C GLY A 21 12.62 -6.51 2.92
N ALA A 22 11.62 -5.81 2.36
CA ALA A 22 11.70 -5.20 1.04
C ALA A 22 10.66 -4.10 0.83
N VAL A 23 10.91 -3.23 -0.16
CA VAL A 23 9.96 -2.22 -0.65
C VAL A 23 9.61 -2.50 -2.11
N ILE A 24 8.33 -2.45 -2.44
CA ILE A 24 7.84 -2.54 -3.83
C ILE A 24 7.60 -1.11 -4.34
N ALA A 25 8.50 -0.61 -5.18
CA ALA A 25 8.40 0.73 -5.78
C ALA A 25 7.75 0.66 -7.17
N GLY A 26 6.60 1.31 -7.34
CA GLY A 26 5.98 1.48 -8.65
C GLY A 26 6.66 2.58 -9.46
N ALA A 27 7.15 2.25 -10.66
CA ALA A 27 7.74 3.22 -11.59
C ALA A 27 7.11 3.08 -12.98
N ARG A 28 6.68 4.20 -13.57
CA ARG A 28 6.06 4.22 -14.92
C ARG A 28 7.09 4.09 -16.04
N ASN A 29 8.34 4.44 -15.76
CA ASN A 29 9.49 4.27 -16.64
C ASN A 29 10.78 4.25 -15.79
N ALA A 30 11.93 4.02 -16.44
CA ALA A 30 13.22 3.83 -15.76
C ALA A 30 13.84 5.10 -15.13
N SER A 31 13.27 6.30 -15.33
CA SER A 31 13.85 7.55 -14.81
C SER A 31 13.97 7.58 -13.29
N HIS A 32 13.16 6.80 -12.59
CA HIS A 32 13.16 6.72 -11.12
C HIS A 32 14.13 5.67 -10.56
N LEU A 33 14.80 4.88 -11.41
CA LEU A 33 15.65 3.79 -10.95
C LEU A 33 16.78 4.31 -10.04
N ALA A 34 17.41 5.43 -10.41
CA ALA A 34 18.47 6.03 -9.61
C ALA A 34 17.99 6.43 -8.20
N ASP A 35 16.81 7.04 -8.09
CA ASP A 35 16.22 7.43 -6.80
C ASP A 35 15.83 6.21 -5.97
N THR A 36 15.28 5.16 -6.59
CA THR A 36 14.95 3.90 -5.91
C THR A 36 16.20 3.23 -5.35
N VAL A 37 17.30 3.19 -6.12
CA VAL A 37 18.59 2.64 -5.67
C VAL A 37 19.19 3.50 -4.56
N ALA A 38 19.11 4.83 -4.67
CA ALA A 38 19.56 5.73 -3.62
C ALA A 38 18.80 5.50 -2.31
N GLY A 39 17.47 5.32 -2.38
CA GLY A 39 16.65 5.00 -1.22
C GLY A 39 16.95 3.63 -0.60
N ALA A 40 17.28 2.64 -1.42
CA ALA A 40 17.62 1.29 -0.94
C ALA A 40 18.99 1.22 -0.24
N THR A 41 19.89 2.18 -0.50
CA THR A 41 21.26 2.20 0.05
C THR A 41 21.44 3.25 1.15
N LEU A 42 20.60 4.29 1.19
CA LEU A 42 20.62 5.32 2.21
C LEU A 42 20.36 4.73 3.60
N GLN A 43 21.24 5.06 4.55
CA GLN A 43 21.05 4.77 5.97
C GLN A 43 20.65 6.05 6.70
N LEU A 44 19.44 6.06 7.27
CA LEU A 44 18.96 7.20 8.05
C LEU A 44 19.60 7.19 9.44
N THR A 45 20.09 8.35 9.86
CA THR A 45 20.63 8.51 11.22
C THR A 45 19.51 8.49 12.25
N GLU A 46 19.85 8.24 13.52
CA GLU A 46 18.88 8.35 14.64
C GLU A 46 18.21 9.73 14.67
N ALA A 47 18.96 10.80 14.37
CA ALA A 47 18.44 12.15 14.31
C ALA A 47 17.46 12.38 13.14
N ASP A 48 17.61 11.64 12.03
CA ASP A 48 16.65 11.68 10.94
C ASP A 48 15.39 10.90 11.29
N GLN A 49 15.54 9.72 11.90
CA GLN A 49 14.41 8.91 12.36
C GLN A 49 13.56 9.67 13.39
N ALA A 50 14.21 10.25 14.42
CA ALA A 50 13.51 11.05 15.43
C ALA A 50 12.77 12.26 14.83
N ALA A 51 13.33 12.89 13.79
CA ALA A 51 12.66 14.00 13.11
C ALA A 51 11.42 13.53 12.31
N ILE A 52 11.50 12.36 11.67
CA ILE A 52 10.36 11.76 10.98
C ILE A 52 9.28 11.36 11.99
N ASP A 53 9.66 10.72 13.09
CA ASP A 53 8.72 10.28 14.14
C ASP A 53 8.00 11.46 14.78
N ALA A 54 8.72 12.55 15.07
CA ALA A 54 8.12 13.77 15.59
C ALA A 54 7.06 14.35 14.64
N PHE A 55 7.36 14.39 13.33
CA PHE A 55 6.41 14.85 12.32
C PHE A 55 5.20 13.91 12.18
N LEU A 56 5.41 12.59 12.20
CA LEU A 56 4.33 11.61 12.11
C LEU A 56 3.41 11.67 13.33
N ALA A 57 3.92 12.00 14.51
CA ALA A 57 3.12 12.18 15.72
C ALA A 57 2.12 13.34 15.64
N GLU A 58 2.35 14.32 14.75
CA GLU A 58 1.42 15.42 14.50
C GLU A 58 0.29 15.04 13.51
N SER A 59 0.42 13.90 12.83
CA SER A 59 -0.51 13.49 11.78
C SER A 59 -1.75 12.79 12.36
N PRO A 60 -2.97 13.13 11.88
CA PRO A 60 -4.18 12.43 12.29
C PRO A 60 -4.16 10.99 11.77
N VAL A 61 -4.32 10.03 12.68
CA VAL A 61 -4.44 8.61 12.36
C VAL A 61 -5.91 8.20 12.44
N PRO A 62 -6.42 7.39 11.49
CA PRO A 62 -7.73 6.76 11.62
C PRO A 62 -7.90 6.06 12.97
N SER A 63 -9.06 6.22 13.59
CA SER A 63 -9.39 5.54 14.84
C SER A 63 -9.63 4.05 14.62
N GLY A 64 -9.25 3.24 15.61
CA GLY A 64 -9.60 1.81 15.69
C GLY A 64 -8.55 0.89 15.09
N ASP A 65 -8.94 -0.37 14.85
CA ASP A 65 -8.07 -1.38 14.25
C ASP A 65 -7.99 -1.25 12.72
N VAL A 66 -7.18 -2.11 12.09
CA VAL A 66 -6.90 -2.11 10.64
C VAL A 66 -8.15 -2.33 9.77
N TYR A 67 -9.29 -2.71 10.36
CA TYR A 67 -10.56 -2.91 9.66
C TYR A 67 -11.69 -1.99 10.17
N GLU A 68 -11.40 -1.06 11.07
CA GLU A 68 -12.45 -0.26 11.73
C GLU A 68 -13.25 0.56 10.70
N LEU A 69 -12.54 1.23 9.78
CA LEU A 69 -13.17 2.06 8.76
C LEU A 69 -13.95 1.24 7.72
N GLU A 70 -13.47 0.04 7.40
CA GLU A 70 -14.06 -0.87 6.43
C GLU A 70 -15.37 -1.48 6.93
N ARG A 71 -15.49 -1.67 8.26
CA ARG A 71 -16.70 -2.19 8.92
C ARG A 71 -17.83 -1.18 8.93
N ASP A 72 -17.52 0.12 9.01
CA ASP A 72 -18.53 1.18 8.93
C ASP A 72 -18.88 1.50 7.45
N ARG A 73 -19.90 0.78 6.96
CA ARG A 73 -20.40 0.95 5.58
C ARG A 73 -21.11 2.28 5.34
N ASP A 74 -21.63 2.91 6.38
CA ASP A 74 -22.37 4.17 6.28
C ASP A 74 -21.47 5.40 6.53
N GLY A 75 -20.28 5.17 7.09
CA GLY A 75 -19.25 6.16 7.37
C GLY A 75 -18.61 6.80 6.15
N ARG A 76 -17.65 7.70 6.40
CA ARG A 76 -16.93 8.42 5.32
C ARG A 76 -16.17 7.46 4.39
N HIS A 77 -15.55 6.42 4.96
CA HIS A 77 -14.86 5.39 4.20
C HIS A 77 -15.86 4.53 3.40
N GLY A 78 -16.85 3.93 4.06
CA GLY A 78 -17.84 3.07 3.40
C GLY A 78 -18.56 3.74 2.22
N ARG A 79 -18.89 5.03 2.32
CA ARG A 79 -19.56 5.81 1.25
C ARG A 79 -18.73 6.00 -0.02
N ILE A 80 -17.40 5.87 0.02
CA ILE A 80 -16.54 5.97 -1.18
C ILE A 80 -16.18 4.59 -1.77
N MET A 81 -16.46 3.50 -1.05
CA MET A 81 -16.13 2.14 -1.46
C MET A 81 -17.14 1.58 -2.47
N ARG A 82 -16.65 0.84 -3.47
CA ARG A 82 -17.47 0.24 -4.54
C ARG A 82 -17.78 -1.23 -4.28
N TYR A 83 -18.77 -1.49 -3.43
CA TYR A 83 -19.14 -2.85 -3.02
C TYR A 83 -19.84 -3.69 -4.12
N ASN A 84 -20.26 -3.08 -5.23
CA ASN A 84 -21.05 -3.72 -6.28
C ASN A 84 -20.29 -3.94 -7.59
N LEU A 85 -18.95 -3.89 -7.59
CA LEU A 85 -18.15 -4.10 -8.80
C LEU A 85 -18.33 -5.49 -9.43
N ASN A 86 -18.64 -6.49 -8.60
CA ASN A 86 -18.92 -7.86 -9.03
C ASN A 86 -20.42 -8.17 -9.08
N ALA A 87 -21.29 -7.21 -8.77
CA ALA A 87 -22.73 -7.44 -8.86
C ALA A 87 -23.13 -7.65 -10.33
N PRO A 88 -24.04 -8.59 -10.61
CA PRO A 88 -24.51 -8.80 -11.97
C PRO A 88 -25.07 -7.49 -12.50
N ARG A 89 -24.52 -7.01 -13.62
CA ARG A 89 -25.07 -5.85 -14.31
C ARG A 89 -26.49 -6.22 -14.75
N SER A 90 -27.49 -5.44 -14.34
CA SER A 90 -28.86 -5.66 -14.80
C SER A 90 -28.88 -5.66 -16.33
N GLY A 91 -29.25 -6.79 -16.93
CA GLY A 91 -29.36 -6.95 -18.38
C GLY A 91 -28.30 -7.80 -19.08
N ARG A 92 -27.34 -8.41 -18.36
CA ARG A 92 -26.43 -9.40 -18.97
C ARG A 92 -26.48 -10.72 -18.21
N THR A 93 -27.27 -11.67 -18.71
CA THR A 93 -27.23 -13.07 -18.26
C THR A 93 -25.79 -13.58 -18.41
N PRO A 94 -25.13 -14.02 -17.32
CA PRO A 94 -23.83 -14.67 -17.44
C PRO A 94 -23.99 -15.91 -18.33
N PRO A 95 -23.06 -16.19 -19.27
CA PRO A 95 -23.07 -17.48 -19.95
C PRO A 95 -22.96 -18.58 -18.89
N ALA A 96 -23.74 -19.66 -19.05
CA ALA A 96 -23.75 -20.79 -18.13
C ALA A 96 -22.30 -21.21 -17.84
N ALA A 97 -21.95 -21.28 -16.55
CA ALA A 97 -20.63 -21.71 -16.13
C ALA A 97 -20.38 -23.12 -16.70
N ALA A 98 -19.44 -23.23 -17.65
CA ALA A 98 -18.93 -24.51 -18.07
C ALA A 98 -18.33 -25.18 -16.82
N GLY A 99 -18.92 -26.29 -16.39
CA GLY A 99 -18.49 -27.02 -15.21
C GLY A 99 -17.01 -27.33 -15.30
N ARG A 100 -16.21 -26.77 -14.39
CA ARG A 100 -14.83 -27.20 -14.19
C ARG A 100 -14.88 -28.48 -13.36
N THR A 101 -14.73 -29.63 -14.01
CA THR A 101 -14.40 -30.87 -13.33
C THR A 101 -12.90 -30.86 -13.05
N ASP A 102 -12.48 -30.19 -11.98
CA ASP A 102 -11.14 -30.39 -11.42
C ASP A 102 -11.21 -31.59 -10.47
N THR A 103 -11.12 -32.80 -11.02
CA THR A 103 -10.78 -34.00 -10.25
C THR A 103 -9.25 -34.04 -10.11
N PRO A 104 -8.67 -33.89 -8.90
CA PRO A 104 -7.24 -34.01 -8.73
C PRO A 104 -6.78 -35.46 -8.97
N PRO A 105 -5.61 -35.68 -9.61
CA PRO A 105 -5.05 -37.03 -9.74
C PRO A 105 -4.59 -37.59 -8.39
N ALA A 106 -4.67 -38.92 -8.28
CA ALA A 106 -4.39 -39.73 -7.11
C ALA A 106 -2.93 -39.65 -6.61
#